data_AF-A0A9X8VIW8-F1
#
_entry.id   AF-A0A9X8VIW8-F1
#
_cell.length_a   1.000
_cell.length_b   1.000
_cell.length_c   1.000
_cell.angle_alpha   90.00
_cell.angle_beta   90.00
_cell.angle_gamma   90.00
#
_symmetry.space_group_name_H-M   'P 1'
#
loop_
_entity.id
_entity.type
_entity.pdbx_description
1 polymer ?
#
loop_
_entity_poly.entity_id
_entity_poly.type
_entity_poly.pdbx_seq_one_letter_code
_entity_poly.pdbx_strand_id
1 'polypeptide(L)'
;ALCEKAIVHTTIDARLIALDAKTGQKCPAFGQNGEVNLGQHMGEVKPGYYFQTSAPTIARGKIIVGGWVIDNVMKGEPSGVIRAFDAKTGELDWAWDLGNPGITKAPPAGSTYTRGTPNMWTTAAY
;
A
#
# COMPACT_ATOMS: atom_id res chain seq x y z
N ALA A 1 23.73 12.01 -2.51
CA ALA A 1 22.93 12.07 -3.75
C ALA A 1 21.45 12.27 -3.41
N LEU A 2 20.59 12.66 -4.36
CA LEU A 2 19.14 12.71 -4.11
C LEU A 2 18.64 11.29 -3.75
N CYS A 3 17.85 11.19 -2.69
CA CYS A 3 17.25 9.96 -2.17
C CYS A 3 18.26 8.89 -1.72
N GLU A 4 19.45 9.32 -1.29
CA GLU A 4 20.40 8.46 -0.58
C GLU A 4 19.86 7.98 0.78
N LYS A 5 19.10 8.85 1.44
CA LYS A 5 18.25 8.51 2.60
C LYS A 5 16.84 8.99 2.27
N ALA A 6 15.87 8.11 2.40
CA ALA A 6 14.48 8.43 2.09
C ALA A 6 13.59 8.27 3.33
N ILE A 7 12.61 9.17 3.44
CA ILE A 7 11.46 9.04 4.34
C ILE A 7 10.32 8.49 3.48
N VAL A 8 9.64 7.46 3.98
CA VAL A 8 8.44 6.91 3.34
C VAL A 8 7.21 7.27 4.17
N HIS A 9 6.17 7.75 3.51
CA HIS A 9 4.95 8.22 4.16
C HIS A 9 3.73 7.76 3.38
N THR A 10 2.65 7.47 4.10
CA THR A 10 1.36 7.11 3.52
C THR A 10 0.32 8.19 3.80
N THR A 11 -0.54 8.46 2.84
CA THR A 11 -1.54 9.54 2.91
C THR A 11 -2.96 9.00 3.08
N ILE A 12 -3.89 9.88 3.48
CA ILE A 12 -5.31 9.54 3.63
C ILE A 12 -6.03 9.27 2.30
N ASP A 13 -5.42 9.59 1.17
CA ASP A 13 -5.92 9.30 -0.18
C ASP A 13 -5.24 8.07 -0.81
N ALA A 14 -4.72 7.17 0.04
CA ALA A 14 -4.14 5.89 -0.35
C ALA A 14 -2.94 5.99 -1.30
N ARG A 15 -1.97 6.87 -0.97
CA ARG A 15 -0.68 6.91 -1.65
C ARG A 15 0.45 6.55 -0.69
N LEU A 16 1.46 5.87 -1.21
CA LEU A 16 2.75 5.68 -0.56
C LEU A 16 3.78 6.56 -1.28
N ILE A 17 4.43 7.45 -0.55
CA ILE A 17 5.31 8.48 -1.07
C ILE A 17 6.71 8.29 -0.51
N ALA A 18 7.73 8.43 -1.35
CA ALA A 18 9.13 8.49 -0.92
C ALA A 18 9.69 9.90 -1.11
N LEU A 19 10.27 10.45 -0.06
CA LEU A 19 10.86 11.79 0.00
C LEU A 19 12.34 11.70 0.37
N ASP A 20 13.19 12.53 -0.24
CA ASP A 20 14.57 12.70 0.22
C ASP A 20 14.56 13.26 1.64
N ALA A 21 15.30 12.61 2.54
CA ALA A 21 15.27 12.93 3.96
C ALA A 21 15.91 14.30 4.30
N LYS A 22 16.70 14.89 3.40
CA LYS A 22 17.34 16.20 3.60
C LYS A 22 16.54 17.33 2.96
N THR A 23 16.01 17.11 1.75
CA THR A 23 15.38 18.18 0.97
C THR A 23 13.86 18.13 0.98
N GLY A 24 13.25 17.01 1.37
CA GLY A 24 11.80 16.79 1.29
C GLY A 24 11.28 16.63 -0.15
N GLN A 25 12.16 16.63 -1.16
CA GLN A 25 11.76 16.42 -2.55
C GLN A 25 11.35 14.97 -2.77
N LYS A 26 10.32 14.75 -3.60
CA LYS A 26 9.92 13.39 -4.01
C LYS A 26 11.07 12.67 -4.72
N CYS A 27 11.24 11.39 -4.40
CA CYS A 27 12.21 10.51 -5.04
C CYS A 27 11.72 10.04 -6.41
N PRO A 28 12.23 10.56 -7.54
CA PRO A 28 11.59 10.33 -8.84
C PRO A 28 11.61 8.86 -9.28
N ALA A 29 12.59 8.09 -8.80
CA ALA A 29 12.75 6.67 -9.09
C ALA A 29 11.83 5.73 -8.27
N PHE A 30 11.05 6.28 -7.33
CA PHE A 30 10.14 5.49 -6.51
C PHE A 30 8.71 5.52 -7.11
N GLY A 31 8.16 4.36 -7.42
CA GLY A 31 6.85 4.22 -8.05
C GLY A 31 6.75 5.08 -9.32
N GLN A 32 5.64 5.81 -9.42
CA GLN A 32 5.44 6.83 -10.45
C GLN A 32 5.78 8.21 -9.90
N ASN A 33 6.97 8.73 -10.23
CA ASN A 33 7.42 10.08 -9.85
C ASN A 33 7.37 10.34 -8.32
N GLY A 34 7.79 9.36 -7.53
CA GLY A 34 7.86 9.40 -6.07
C GLY A 34 6.65 8.84 -5.35
N GLU A 35 5.68 8.28 -6.06
CA GLU A 35 4.39 7.86 -5.48
C GLU A 35 3.94 6.48 -6.00
N VAL A 36 3.36 5.68 -5.11
CA VAL A 36 2.65 4.44 -5.42
C VAL A 36 1.18 4.63 -5.05
N ASN A 37 0.29 4.32 -5.98
CA ASN A 37 -1.16 4.35 -5.75
C ASN A 37 -1.61 3.04 -5.08
N LEU A 38 -1.94 3.11 -3.79
CA LEU A 38 -2.38 1.97 -3.00
C LEU A 38 -3.85 1.59 -3.29
N GLY A 39 -4.60 2.41 -4.01
CA GLY A 39 -5.93 2.06 -4.53
C GLY A 39 -5.91 1.13 -5.75
N GLN A 40 -4.74 0.89 -6.35
CA GLN A 40 -4.64 -0.02 -7.50
C GLN A 40 -5.09 -1.44 -7.16
N HIS A 41 -5.87 -2.03 -8.07
CA HIS A 41 -6.42 -3.38 -7.97
C HIS A 41 -7.41 -3.60 -6.80
N MET A 42 -7.90 -2.53 -6.17
CA MET A 42 -8.90 -2.62 -5.08
C MET A 42 -10.36 -2.65 -5.58
N GLY A 43 -10.56 -2.49 -6.89
CA GLY A 43 -11.87 -2.24 -7.49
C GLY A 43 -12.36 -0.82 -7.19
N GLU A 44 -13.68 -0.63 -7.17
CA GLU A 44 -14.26 0.66 -6.78
C GLU A 44 -14.04 0.92 -5.28
N VAL A 45 -13.33 2.00 -4.96
CA VAL A 45 -13.13 2.47 -3.59
C VAL A 45 -13.84 3.81 -3.45
N LYS A 46 -14.88 3.85 -2.62
CA LYS A 46 -15.58 5.09 -2.30
C LYS A 46 -14.64 6.02 -1.51
N PRO A 47 -14.72 7.35 -1.69
CA PRO A 47 -13.92 8.29 -0.91
C PRO A 47 -14.07 8.03 0.60
N GLY A 48 -12.94 7.92 1.32
CA GLY A 48 -12.90 7.66 2.76
C GLY A 48 -13.11 6.20 3.18
N TYR A 49 -13.30 5.26 2.25
CA TYR A 49 -13.54 3.85 2.58
C TYR A 49 -12.27 3.02 2.72
N TYR A 50 -11.13 3.54 2.26
CA TYR A 50 -9.82 2.90 2.38
C TYR A 50 -8.73 3.95 2.49
N PHE A 51 -7.91 3.86 3.54
CA PHE A 51 -6.72 4.69 3.70
C PHE A 51 -5.78 4.14 4.77
N GLN A 52 -4.55 4.63 4.79
CA GLN A 52 -3.53 4.22 5.75
C GLN A 52 -3.64 5.03 7.03
N THR A 53 -3.83 4.34 8.16
CA THR A 53 -3.90 4.93 9.51
C THR A 53 -2.61 4.77 10.31
N SER A 54 -1.79 3.78 9.96
CA SER A 54 -0.55 3.43 10.67
C SER A 54 0.68 3.65 9.81
N ALA A 55 1.82 3.85 10.46
CA ALA A 55 3.10 3.99 9.78
C ALA A 55 3.46 2.71 9.01
N PRO A 56 4.08 2.82 7.81
CA PRO A 56 4.63 1.67 7.10
C PRO A 56 5.77 1.02 7.88
N THR A 57 5.86 -0.31 7.81
CA THR A 57 6.98 -1.06 8.40
C THR A 57 8.03 -1.33 7.34
N ILE A 58 9.30 -1.00 7.61
CA ILE A 58 10.41 -1.36 6.72
C ILE A 58 11.14 -2.57 7.29
N ALA A 59 11.16 -3.68 6.54
CA ALA A 59 11.88 -4.89 6.91
C ALA A 59 12.60 -5.46 5.69
N ARG A 60 13.91 -5.73 5.81
CA ARG A 60 14.75 -6.35 4.76
C ARG A 60 14.61 -5.69 3.37
N GLY A 61 14.56 -4.36 3.33
CA GLY A 61 14.44 -3.60 2.09
C GLY A 61 13.03 -3.55 1.49
N LYS A 62 12.00 -3.90 2.27
CA LYS A 62 10.59 -3.89 1.83
C LYS A 62 9.77 -2.98 2.72
N ILE A 63 8.88 -2.20 2.10
CA ILE A 63 7.89 -1.38 2.77
C ILE A 63 6.59 -2.18 2.84
N ILE A 64 6.22 -2.61 4.05
CA ILE A 64 5.02 -3.40 4.31
C ILE A 64 3.91 -2.47 4.78
N VAL A 65 2.78 -2.50 4.08
CA VAL A 65 1.61 -1.65 4.32
C VAL A 65 0.32 -2.45 4.25
N GLY A 66 -0.57 -2.19 5.20
CA GLY A 66 -2.00 -2.49 5.10
C GLY A 66 -2.79 -1.21 4.90
N GLY A 67 -4.06 -1.23 5.31
CA GLY A 67 -4.89 -0.04 5.36
C GLY A 67 -6.07 -0.29 6.27
N TRP A 68 -6.65 0.79 6.78
CA TRP A 68 -7.96 0.77 7.39
C TRP A 68 -9.02 0.74 6.30
N VAL A 69 -10.06 -0.05 6.52
CA VAL A 69 -11.27 -0.13 5.69
C VAL A 69 -12.45 0.16 6.60
N ILE A 70 -13.45 0.88 6.08
CA ILE A 70 -14.72 1.09 6.79
C ILE A 70 -15.57 -0.20 6.77
N ASP A 71 -15.16 -1.18 7.56
CA ASP A 71 -15.60 -2.59 7.47
C ASP A 71 -16.99 -2.91 8.05
N ASN A 72 -17.75 -1.88 8.47
CA ASN A 72 -19.04 -2.04 9.15
C ASN A 72 -20.22 -1.32 8.47
N VAL A 73 -20.04 -0.79 7.25
CA VAL A 73 -21.07 0.02 6.56
C VAL A 73 -21.85 -0.77 5.51
N MET A 74 -21.19 -1.54 4.65
CA MET A 74 -21.86 -2.40 3.66
C MET A 74 -21.15 -3.75 3.45
N LYS A 75 -21.80 -4.64 2.68
CA LYS A 75 -21.14 -5.85 2.20
C LYS A 75 -20.23 -5.53 1.02
N GLY A 76 -19.11 -6.25 0.92
CA GLY A 76 -18.18 -6.08 -0.19
C GLY A 76 -17.39 -4.77 -0.10
N GLU A 77 -16.98 -4.38 1.10
CA GLU A 77 -16.04 -3.28 1.32
C GLU A 77 -14.69 -3.52 0.61
N PRO A 78 -13.84 -2.48 0.43
CA PRO A 78 -12.49 -2.66 -0.10
C PRO A 78 -11.73 -3.82 0.55
N SER A 79 -10.84 -4.44 -0.21
CA SER A 79 -9.99 -5.52 0.29
C SER A 79 -9.12 -5.06 1.48
N GLY A 80 -8.90 -5.95 2.44
CA GLY A 80 -7.92 -5.77 3.51
C GLY A 80 -6.49 -6.19 3.13
N VAL A 81 -6.20 -6.35 1.83
CA VAL A 81 -4.90 -6.82 1.31
C VAL A 81 -3.71 -6.14 1.98
N ILE A 82 -2.74 -6.96 2.41
CA ILE A 82 -1.44 -6.50 2.90
C ILE A 82 -0.45 -6.61 1.75
N ARG A 83 0.35 -5.57 1.53
CA ARG A 83 1.30 -5.52 0.41
C ARG A 83 2.68 -5.12 0.89
N ALA A 84 3.69 -5.64 0.21
CA ALA A 84 5.05 -5.15 0.32
C ALA A 84 5.53 -4.58 -1.01
N PHE A 85 6.23 -3.45 -0.90
CA PHE A 85 6.87 -2.76 -2.01
C PHE A 85 8.38 -2.74 -1.79
N ASP A 86 9.15 -2.80 -2.86
CA ASP A 86 10.60 -2.56 -2.78
C ASP A 86 10.86 -1.15 -2.23
N ALA A 87 11.74 -1.04 -1.22
CA ALA A 87 11.95 0.23 -0.51
C ALA A 87 12.69 1.29 -1.34
N LYS A 88 13.34 0.91 -2.46
CA LYS A 88 14.05 1.83 -3.34
C LYS A 88 13.22 2.19 -4.57
N THR A 89 12.55 1.21 -5.17
CA THR A 89 11.84 1.39 -6.45
C THR A 89 10.33 1.57 -6.28
N GLY A 90 9.75 1.19 -5.14
CA GLY A 90 8.30 1.20 -4.95
C GLY A 90 7.56 0.14 -5.77
N GLU A 91 8.27 -0.79 -6.41
CA GLU A 91 7.65 -1.89 -7.14
C GLU A 91 6.97 -2.88 -6.20
N LEU A 92 5.82 -3.42 -6.61
CA LEU A 92 5.11 -4.44 -5.85
C LEU A 92 5.93 -5.73 -5.80
N ASP A 93 6.36 -6.09 -4.59
CA ASP A 93 7.16 -7.29 -4.36
C ASP A 93 6.29 -8.50 -4.00
N TRP A 94 5.34 -8.32 -3.08
CA TRP A 94 4.30 -9.31 -2.81
C TRP A 94 3.01 -8.66 -2.31
N ALA A 95 1.92 -9.41 -2.46
CA ALA A 95 0.63 -9.14 -1.87
C ALA A 95 0.15 -10.40 -1.13
N TRP A 96 -0.56 -10.17 -0.03
CA TRP A 96 -1.30 -11.20 0.67
C TRP A 96 -2.78 -10.83 0.66
N ASP A 97 -3.52 -11.53 -0.20
CA ASP A 97 -4.97 -11.46 -0.25
C ASP A 97 -5.56 -12.62 0.56
N LEU A 98 -6.19 -12.30 1.69
CA LEU A 98 -6.80 -13.30 2.56
C LEU A 98 -7.89 -14.11 1.85
N GLY A 99 -8.66 -13.47 0.97
CA GLY A 99 -9.76 -14.14 0.27
C GLY A 99 -9.31 -15.03 -0.88
N ASN A 100 -8.06 -14.86 -1.35
CA ASN A 100 -7.45 -15.71 -2.36
C ASN A 100 -5.92 -15.76 -2.19
N PRO A 101 -5.39 -16.71 -1.39
CA PRO A 101 -3.96 -16.80 -1.11
C PRO A 101 -3.11 -17.20 -2.34
N GLY A 102 -3.73 -17.60 -3.46
CA GLY A 102 -3.04 -17.80 -4.72
C GLY A 102 -2.58 -16.49 -5.38
N ILE A 103 -3.14 -15.35 -4.98
CA ILE A 103 -2.70 -14.02 -5.42
C ILE A 103 -1.53 -13.58 -4.54
N THR A 104 -0.32 -13.67 -5.09
CA THR A 104 0.92 -13.30 -4.41
C THR A 104 1.49 -11.94 -4.84
N LYS A 105 0.88 -11.30 -5.84
CA LYS A 105 1.20 -9.94 -6.35
C LYS A 105 -0.10 -9.27 -6.83
N ALA A 106 -0.10 -8.58 -7.98
CA ALA A 106 -1.31 -8.06 -8.58
C ALA A 106 -2.26 -9.20 -8.96
N PRO A 107 -3.59 -9.02 -8.82
CA PRO A 107 -4.56 -9.99 -9.30
C PRO A 107 -4.51 -10.12 -10.83
N PRO A 108 -5.07 -11.22 -11.39
CA PRO A 108 -5.18 -11.40 -12.83
C PRO A 108 -5.84 -10.19 -13.52
N ALA A 109 -5.50 -9.97 -14.79
CA ALA A 109 -6.06 -8.86 -15.57
C ALA A 109 -7.59 -8.86 -15.52
N GLY A 110 -8.19 -7.69 -15.25
CA GLY A 110 -9.64 -7.53 -15.09
C GLY A 110 -10.19 -7.94 -13.72
N SER A 111 -9.36 -8.42 -12.79
CA SER A 111 -9.77 -8.80 -11.44
C SER A 111 -9.25 -7.81 -10.38
N THR A 112 -9.78 -7.92 -9.17
CA THR A 112 -9.38 -7.13 -8.00
C THR A 112 -8.91 -8.06 -6.89
N TYR A 113 -8.25 -7.51 -5.87
CA TYR A 113 -8.13 -8.21 -4.60
C TYR A 113 -9.51 -8.51 -4.01
N THR A 114 -9.60 -9.56 -3.19
CA THR A 114 -10.85 -10.05 -2.65
C THR A 114 -11.45 -9.03 -1.68
N ARG A 115 -12.66 -8.57 -2.00
CA ARG A 115 -13.42 -7.57 -1.25
C ARG A 115 -14.05 -8.15 0.01
N GLY A 116 -14.32 -7.30 1.00
CA GLY A 116 -14.97 -7.68 2.26
C GLY A 116 -14.10 -8.60 3.14
N THR A 117 -12.78 -8.44 3.07
CA THR A 117 -11.80 -9.20 3.85
C THR A 117 -11.32 -8.38 5.07
N PRO A 118 -10.92 -9.01 6.19
CA PRO A 118 -10.32 -8.32 7.32
C PRO A 118 -9.10 -7.51 6.90
N ASN A 119 -8.93 -6.33 7.50
CA ASN A 119 -7.88 -5.38 7.16
C ASN A 119 -6.76 -5.36 8.23
N MET A 120 -5.70 -4.59 7.96
CA MET A 120 -4.61 -4.32 8.92
C MET A 120 -4.48 -2.80 9.09
N TRP A 121 -5.16 -2.25 10.10
CA TRP A 121 -5.06 -0.83 10.46
C TRP A 121 -3.87 -0.51 11.36
N THR A 122 -3.13 -1.52 11.83
CA THR A 122 -1.97 -1.41 12.74
C THR A 122 -0.64 -1.31 11.98
N THR A 123 0.44 -0.98 12.68
CA THR A 123 1.80 -1.18 12.18
C THR A 123 2.15 -2.67 12.22
N ALA A 124 2.76 -3.19 11.17
CA ALA A 124 3.25 -4.57 11.14
C ALA A 124 4.49 -4.71 12.04
N ALA A 125 4.59 -5.81 12.79
CA ALA A 125 5.78 -6.14 13.57
C ALA A 125 6.72 -7.08 12.78
N TYR A 126 8.02 -6.97 12.98
CA TYR A 126 9.05 -7.83 12.37
C TYR A 126 10.18 -8.13 13.35
#